data_AF-A0A2W7AET5-F1
#
_entry.id   AF-A0A2W7AET5-F1
#
_cell.length_a   1.000
_cell.length_b   1.000
_cell.length_c   1.000
_cell.angle_alpha   90.00
_cell.angle_beta   90.00
_cell.angle_gamma   90.00
#
_symmetry.space_group_name_H-M   'P 1'
#
loop_
_entity.id
_entity.type
_entity.pdbx_description
1 polymer ?
#
loop_
_entity_poly.entity_id
_entity_poly.type
_entity_poly.pdbx_seq_one_letter_code
_entity_poly.pdbx_strand_id
1 'polypeptide(L)'
;MVNGGFQNLTVVGEPPSNAVPIINDTSLRYVITKQALNLGRYIVLSGYTNPFNTVKVNGLEQSLDRSGNFFLQLPATSSLKVKISVETSFGKAQIYEIPIL
;
A
#
# COMPACT_ATOMS: atom_id res chain seq x y z
N MET A 1 23.57 -5.46 -13.60
CA MET A 1 22.19 -5.01 -13.29
C MET A 1 21.75 -4.07 -14.39
N VAL A 2 20.64 -4.36 -15.08
CA VAL A 2 20.05 -3.40 -16.02
C VAL A 2 19.26 -2.40 -15.19
N ASN A 3 19.88 -1.26 -14.88
CA ASN A 3 19.29 -0.19 -14.08
C ASN A 3 18.32 0.67 -14.92
N GLY A 4 17.58 0.05 -15.84
CA GLY A 4 16.90 0.75 -16.91
C GLY A 4 15.63 0.04 -17.37
N GLY A 5 14.51 0.71 -17.16
CA GLY A 5 13.18 0.33 -17.61
C GLY A 5 12.24 1.48 -17.30
N PHE A 6 11.12 1.55 -18.03
CA PHE A 6 10.07 2.51 -17.77
C PHE A 6 8.79 1.76 -17.40
N GLN A 7 7.95 2.41 -16.61
CA GLN A 7 6.65 1.94 -16.20
C GLN A 7 5.62 3.05 -16.36
N ASN A 8 4.37 2.66 -16.60
CA ASN A 8 3.23 3.56 -16.70
C ASN A 8 1.97 2.88 -16.15
N LEU A 9 1.03 3.69 -15.70
CA LEU A 9 -0.26 3.23 -15.19
C LEU A 9 -1.27 3.21 -16.32
N THR A 10 -2.05 2.14 -16.39
CA THR A 10 -3.18 2.00 -17.31
C THR A 10 -4.47 1.90 -16.49
N VAL A 11 -5.49 2.65 -16.91
CA VAL A 11 -6.85 2.54 -16.37
C VAL A 11 -7.80 2.42 -17.55
N VAL A 12 -8.75 1.50 -17.45
CA VAL A 12 -9.73 1.27 -18.51
C VAL A 12 -10.50 2.57 -18.79
N GLY A 13 -10.51 3.01 -20.05
CA GLY A 13 -11.20 4.23 -20.47
C GLY A 13 -10.37 5.52 -20.38
N GLU A 14 -9.13 5.47 -19.88
CA GLU A 14 -8.22 6.62 -19.84
C GLU A 14 -6.94 6.36 -20.63
N PRO A 15 -6.30 7.40 -21.20
CA PRO A 15 -4.98 7.25 -21.79
C PRO A 15 -3.97 6.77 -20.72
N PRO A 16 -2.97 5.96 -21.11
CA PRO A 16 -1.90 5.57 -20.21
C PRO A 16 -1.17 6.79 -19.64
N SER A 17 -0.67 6.69 -18.41
CA SER A 17 0.18 7.74 -17.84
C SER A 17 1.47 7.90 -18.65
N ASN A 18 2.14 9.04 -18.46
CA ASN A 18 3.50 9.22 -18.95
C ASN A 18 4.41 8.11 -18.39
N ALA A 19 5.32 7.63 -19.23
CA ALA A 19 6.32 6.65 -18.84
C ALA A 19 7.30 7.29 -17.85
N VAL A 20 7.52 6.63 -16.72
CA VAL A 20 8.50 7.05 -15.70
C VAL A 20 9.52 5.94 -15.48
N PRO A 21 10.77 6.27 -15.11
CA PRO A 21 11.75 5.24 -14.77
C PRO A 21 11.26 4.35 -13.63
N ILE A 22 11.59 3.05 -13.67
CA ILE A 22 11.29 2.16 -12.55
C ILE A 22 12.20 2.53 -11.37
N ILE A 23 11.60 2.65 -10.18
CA ILE A 23 12.28 3.05 -8.95
C ILE A 23 12.22 1.89 -7.95
N ASN A 24 13.34 1.58 -7.30
CA ASN A 24 13.42 0.49 -6.32
C ASN A 24 13.20 0.98 -4.87
N ASP A 25 12.15 1.79 -4.68
CA ASP A 25 11.80 2.40 -3.40
C ASP A 25 10.62 1.66 -2.76
N THR A 26 10.87 1.08 -1.58
CA THR A 26 9.88 0.36 -0.78
C THR A 26 9.28 1.20 0.34
N SER A 27 9.55 2.50 0.36
CA SER A 27 9.12 3.40 1.44
C SER A 27 7.61 3.39 1.61
N LEU A 28 7.17 3.31 2.86
CA LEU A 28 5.78 3.35 3.28
C LEU A 28 5.57 4.52 4.24
N ARG A 29 4.61 5.38 3.92
CA ARG A 29 4.03 6.35 4.86
C ARG A 29 2.65 5.86 5.25
N TYR A 30 2.28 6.00 6.50
CA TYR A 30 0.98 5.52 6.97
C TYR A 30 0.45 6.37 8.13
N VAL A 31 -0.88 6.34 8.26
CA VAL A 31 -1.62 6.90 9.38
C VAL A 31 -2.64 5.84 9.82
N ILE A 32 -2.70 5.61 11.13
CA ILE A 32 -3.69 4.72 11.74
C ILE A 32 -4.63 5.57 12.59
N THR A 33 -5.93 5.44 12.32
CA THR A 33 -6.98 6.06 13.12
C THR A 33 -7.87 4.98 13.72
N LYS A 34 -8.03 4.99 15.04
CA LYS A 34 -8.96 4.09 15.73
C LYS A 34 -10.35 4.74 15.73
N GLN A 35 -11.36 3.99 15.33
CA GLN A 35 -12.74 4.45 15.29
C GLN A 35 -13.63 3.45 16.03
N ALA A 36 -14.56 3.97 16.84
CA ALA A 36 -15.63 3.18 17.42
C ALA A 36 -16.93 3.66 16.79
N LEU A 37 -17.63 2.76 16.09
CA LEU A 37 -18.91 3.07 15.47
C LEU A 37 -19.94 2.04 15.94
N ASN A 38 -21.05 2.52 16.50
CA ASN A 38 -22.10 1.70 17.12
C ASN A 38 -21.53 0.72 18.17
N LEU A 39 -21.50 -0.58 17.83
CA LEU A 39 -21.09 -1.72 18.67
C LEU A 39 -19.73 -2.31 18.26
N GLY A 40 -19.07 -1.75 17.22
CA GLY A 40 -17.84 -2.29 16.64
C GLY A 40 -16.65 -1.33 16.79
N ARG A 41 -15.48 -1.89 17.08
CA ARG A 41 -14.21 -1.17 17.01
C ARG A 41 -13.56 -1.45 15.67
N TYR A 42 -13.11 -0.40 15.00
CA TYR A 42 -12.47 -0.46 13.70
C TYR A 42 -11.17 0.33 13.72
N ILE A 43 -10.29 -0.07 12.82
CA ILE A 43 -9.04 0.63 12.57
C ILE A 43 -9.08 1.06 11.11
N VAL A 44 -8.93 2.35 10.90
CA VAL A 44 -8.76 2.94 9.58
C VAL A 44 -7.27 3.10 9.34
N LEU A 45 -6.76 2.37 8.36
CA LEU A 45 -5.40 2.47 7.87
C LEU A 45 -5.42 3.23 6.55
N SER A 46 -4.73 4.37 6.53
CA SER A 46 -4.43 5.11 5.30
C SER A 46 -2.93 5.03 5.08
N GLY A 47 -2.52 4.65 3.88
CA GLY A 47 -1.10 4.56 3.56
C GLY A 47 -0.79 5.09 2.17
N TYR A 48 0.49 5.43 1.99
CA TYR A 48 1.05 5.95 0.77
C TYR A 48 2.37 5.23 0.49
N THR A 49 2.53 4.76 -0.75
CA THR A 49 3.80 4.28 -1.30
C THR A 49 3.88 4.70 -2.77
N ASN A 50 4.95 4.29 -3.46
CA ASN A 50 5.04 4.49 -4.89
C ASN A 50 3.87 3.75 -5.60
N PRO A 51 3.13 4.40 -6.52
CA PRO A 51 1.94 3.82 -7.16
C PRO A 51 2.21 2.56 -8.00
N PHE A 52 3.48 2.29 -8.32
CA PHE A 52 3.90 1.11 -9.06
C PHE A 52 4.27 -0.09 -8.17
N ASN A 53 4.26 0.09 -6.85
CA ASN A 53 4.49 -0.99 -5.90
C ASN A 53 3.21 -1.83 -5.71
N THR A 54 3.38 -3.08 -5.33
CA THR A 54 2.30 -3.92 -4.80
C THR A 54 2.27 -3.79 -3.28
N VAL A 55 1.08 -3.49 -2.72
CA VAL A 55 0.87 -3.45 -1.27
C VAL A 55 0.02 -4.63 -0.83
N LYS A 56 0.47 -5.35 0.19
CA LYS A 56 -0.31 -6.42 0.84
C LYS A 56 -0.46 -6.11 2.32
N VAL A 57 -1.70 -6.06 2.82
CA VAL A 57 -2.02 -5.87 4.23
C VAL A 57 -2.52 -7.20 4.79
N ASN A 58 -1.84 -7.73 5.81
CA ASN A 58 -2.08 -9.05 6.39
C ASN A 58 -2.13 -10.18 5.33
N GLY A 59 -1.32 -10.05 4.29
CA GLY A 59 -1.25 -11.00 3.17
C GLY A 59 -2.27 -10.76 2.05
N LEU A 60 -3.24 -9.84 2.23
CA LEU A 60 -4.23 -9.49 1.22
C LEU A 60 -3.77 -8.28 0.42
N GLU A 61 -3.74 -8.42 -0.91
CA GLU A 61 -3.38 -7.34 -1.81
C GLU A 61 -4.38 -6.18 -1.72
N GLN A 62 -3.85 -4.96 -1.70
CA GLN A 62 -4.62 -3.72 -1.64
C GLN A 62 -4.45 -2.97 -2.95
N SER A 63 -5.54 -2.43 -3.47
CA SER A 63 -5.50 -1.56 -4.63
C SER A 63 -4.91 -0.21 -4.24
N LEU A 64 -3.93 0.25 -5.02
CA LEU A 64 -3.42 1.62 -4.94
C LEU A 64 -4.13 2.48 -5.98
N ASP A 65 -4.40 3.73 -5.60
CA ASP A 65 -4.79 4.76 -6.57
C ASP A 65 -3.57 5.22 -7.39
N ARG A 66 -3.81 6.09 -8.38
CA ARG A 66 -2.75 6.65 -9.23
C ARG A 66 -1.69 7.46 -8.50
N SER A 67 -2.01 7.94 -7.31
CA SER A 67 -1.08 8.68 -6.47
C SER A 67 -0.29 7.73 -5.55
N GLY A 68 -0.68 6.46 -5.45
CA GLY A 68 -0.06 5.46 -4.59
C GLY A 68 -0.66 5.43 -3.18
N ASN A 69 -1.86 6.01 -3.00
CA ASN A 69 -2.59 5.87 -1.75
C ASN A 69 -3.39 4.57 -1.73
N PHE A 70 -3.50 3.98 -0.55
CA PHE A 70 -4.48 2.94 -0.26
C PHE A 70 -5.20 3.26 1.04
N PHE A 71 -6.43 2.74 1.13
CA PHE A 71 -7.29 2.88 2.30
C PHE A 71 -7.88 1.53 2.64
N LEU A 72 -7.82 1.16 3.92
CA LEU A 72 -8.42 -0.06 4.41
C LEU A 72 -9.04 0.15 5.79
N GLN A 73 -10.27 -0.34 5.94
CA GLN A 73 -10.93 -0.46 7.24
C GLN A 73 -10.82 -1.90 7.71
N LEU A 74 -10.19 -2.10 8.87
CA LEU A 74 -10.03 -3.40 9.51
C LEU A 74 -10.91 -3.46 10.76
N PRO A 75 -11.55 -4.60 11.06
CA PRO A 75 -12.08 -4.82 12.40
C PRO A 75 -10.91 -4.75 13.40
N ALA A 76 -11.12 -4.08 14.53
CA ALA A 76 -10.17 -4.09 15.64
C ALA A 76 -10.23 -5.46 16.34
N THR A 77 -9.69 -6.45 15.65
CA THR A 77 -9.47 -7.80 16.17
C THR A 77 -8.41 -7.75 17.28
N SER A 78 -8.31 -8.80 18.08
CA SER A 78 -7.31 -8.91 19.16
C SER A 78 -5.85 -8.89 18.67
N SER A 79 -5.59 -8.83 17.36
CA SER A 79 -4.24 -8.67 16.82
C SER A 79 -3.71 -7.28 17.14
N LEU A 80 -2.62 -7.23 17.90
CA LEU A 80 -1.93 -6.00 18.29
C LEU A 80 -1.08 -5.39 17.17
N LYS A 81 -1.03 -6.00 15.98
CA LYS A 81 -0.22 -5.55 14.85
C LYS A 81 -0.89 -5.74 13.50
N VAL A 82 -0.60 -4.81 12.58
CA VAL A 82 -0.87 -4.94 11.14
C VAL A 82 0.44 -5.22 10.41
N LYS A 83 0.48 -6.25 9.58
CA LYS A 83 1.62 -6.54 8.71
C LYS A 83 1.38 -5.95 7.34
N ILE A 84 2.26 -5.06 6.88
CA ILE A 84 2.20 -4.47 5.54
C ILE A 84 3.45 -4.89 4.77
N SER A 85 3.26 -5.48 3.60
CA SER A 85 4.33 -5.79 2.66
C SER A 85 4.25 -4.83 1.49
N VAL A 86 5.36 -4.17 1.18
CA VAL A 86 5.53 -3.33 -0.01
C VAL A 86 6.53 -4.02 -0.92
N GLU A 87 6.12 -4.35 -2.13
CA GLU A 87 6.91 -5.05 -3.13
C GLU A 87 7.05 -4.16 -4.38
N THR A 88 8.29 -3.95 -4.82
CA THR A 88 8.59 -3.19 -6.04
C THR A 88 8.45 -4.07 -7.27
N SER A 89 8.30 -3.46 -8.44
CA SER A 89 8.29 -4.19 -9.73
C SER A 89 9.61 -4.94 -10.02
N PHE A 90 10.69 -4.62 -9.30
CA PHE A 90 11.96 -5.35 -9.36
C PHE A 90 12.06 -6.51 -8.36
N GLY A 91 10.99 -6.83 -7.63
CA GLY A 91 10.92 -7.94 -6.69
C GLY A 91 11.57 -7.66 -5.33
N LYS A 92 12.07 -6.44 -5.08
CA LYS A 92 12.47 -6.04 -3.73
C LYS A 92 11.22 -5.89 -2.86
N ALA A 93 11.18 -6.58 -1.74
CA ALA A 93 10.09 -6.52 -0.77
C ALA A 93 10.58 -5.99 0.58
N GLN A 94 9.77 -5.14 1.22
CA GLN A 94 9.97 -4.69 2.59
C GLN A 94 8.71 -4.98 3.40
N ILE A 95 8.91 -5.54 4.59
CA ILE A 95 7.83 -5.83 5.54
C ILE A 95 7.86 -4.78 6.65
N TYR A 96 6.69 -4.23 6.96
CA TYR A 96 6.43 -3.32 8.05
C TYR A 96 5.45 -4.00 9.02
N GLU A 97 5.85 -4.13 10.29
CA GLU A 97 4.96 -4.55 11.36
C GLU A 97 4.57 -3.32 12.18
N ILE A 98 3.32 -2.89 12.04
CA ILE A 98 2.84 -1.67 12.68
C ILE A 98 2.01 -2.05 13.91
N PRO A 99 2.41 -1.64 15.12
CA PRO A 99 1.62 -1.87 16.32
C PRO A 99 0.36 -1.01 16.30
N ILE A 100 -0.76 -1.58 16.75
CA ILE A 100 -2.06 -0.90 16.82
C ILE A 100 -2.42 -0.48 18.25
N LEU A 101 -1.42 -0.45 19.13
CA LEU A 101 -1.50 -0.17 20.58
C LEU A 101 -2.25 1.12 20.87
#